data_AF-A0A0A2AHE5-F1
#
_entry.id   AF-A0A0A2AHE5-F1
#
_cell.length_a   1.000
_cell.length_b   1.000
_cell.length_c   1.000
_cell.angle_alpha   90.00
_cell.angle_beta   90.00
_cell.angle_gamma   90.00
#
_symmetry.space_group_name_H-M   'P 1'
#
loop_
_entity.id
_entity.type
_entity.pdbx_description
1 polymer ?
#
loop_
_entity_poly.entity_id
_entity_poly.type
_entity_poly.pdbx_seq_one_letter_code
_entity_poly.pdbx_strand_id
1 'polypeptide(L)'
;MTIWKLRNNNPLRKSYVTNNIKLDEFDALIRITVEMSKYLYPYIREILKSKENIEENSLIWNDFNKRFIELIKERFNLDSMRVKKLLNQAENDEIIIKSLLILSFCISNQGYQKLKNFLHDF
;
A
#
# COMPACT_ATOMS: atom_id res chain seq x y z
N MET A 1 1.04 -0.32 -24.01
CA MET A 1 0.28 -0.48 -22.75
C MET A 1 0.80 0.55 -21.76
N THR A 2 -0.06 1.28 -21.05
CA THR A 2 0.42 2.26 -20.06
C THR A 2 0.52 1.63 -18.69
N ILE A 3 1.64 1.83 -17.99
CA ILE A 3 1.99 1.08 -16.77
C ILE A 3 0.89 1.18 -15.70
N TRP A 4 0.23 2.34 -15.57
CA TRP A 4 -0.87 2.50 -14.61
C TRP A 4 -2.09 1.60 -14.89
N LYS A 5 -2.28 1.10 -16.12
CA LYS A 5 -3.39 0.19 -16.45
C LYS A 5 -3.15 -1.22 -15.88
N LEU A 6 -1.90 -1.60 -15.63
CA LEU A 6 -1.54 -2.91 -15.08
C LEU A 6 -2.13 -3.14 -13.68
N ARG A 7 -2.38 -2.07 -12.92
CA ARG A 7 -3.06 -2.15 -11.62
C ARG A 7 -4.47 -2.75 -11.70
N ASN A 8 -5.09 -2.75 -12.89
CA ASN A 8 -6.41 -3.32 -13.10
C ASN A 8 -6.37 -4.86 -13.10
N ASN A 9 -5.21 -5.50 -13.08
CA ASN A 9 -5.11 -6.95 -12.87
C ASN A 9 -5.22 -7.34 -11.38
N ASN A 10 -5.37 -6.37 -10.45
CA ASN A 10 -5.54 -6.66 -9.04
C ASN A 10 -6.96 -7.22 -8.77
N PRO A 11 -7.08 -8.48 -8.31
CA PRO A 11 -8.38 -9.14 -8.09
C PRO A 11 -9.21 -8.54 -6.94
N LEU A 12 -8.63 -7.65 -6.13
CA LEU A 12 -9.36 -6.95 -5.07
C LEU A 12 -10.16 -5.74 -5.59
N ARG A 13 -9.92 -5.29 -6.83
CA ARG A 13 -10.62 -4.13 -7.40
C ARG A 13 -12.08 -4.47 -7.75
N LYS A 14 -12.96 -3.46 -7.74
CA LYS A 14 -14.36 -3.60 -8.21
C LYS A 14 -14.43 -4.07 -9.66
N SER A 15 -13.56 -3.49 -10.48
CA SER A 15 -13.39 -3.86 -11.87
C SER A 15 -11.93 -4.26 -12.06
N TYR A 16 -11.72 -5.51 -12.44
CA TYR A 16 -10.40 -6.05 -12.71
C TYR A 16 -10.42 -6.85 -14.01
N VAL A 17 -9.23 -7.01 -14.59
CA VAL A 17 -9.00 -7.85 -15.77
C VAL A 17 -8.21 -9.07 -15.33
N THR A 18 -8.56 -10.24 -15.83
CA THR A 18 -7.91 -11.51 -15.49
C THR A 18 -6.71 -11.81 -16.40
N ASN A 19 -5.87 -10.81 -16.68
CA ASN A 19 -4.66 -11.04 -17.46
C ASN A 19 -3.49 -11.34 -16.52
N ASN A 20 -2.66 -12.29 -16.92
CA ASN A 20 -1.41 -12.56 -16.21
C ASN A 20 -0.45 -11.38 -16.40
N ILE A 21 0.07 -10.84 -15.29
CA ILE A 21 1.10 -9.82 -15.31
C ILE A 21 2.44 -10.49 -15.65
N LYS A 22 3.16 -9.99 -16.65
CA LYS A 22 4.51 -10.47 -16.98
C LYS A 22 5.52 -10.04 -15.91
N LEU A 23 6.64 -10.75 -15.80
CA LEU A 23 7.69 -10.40 -14.83
C LEU A 23 8.19 -8.95 -14.98
N ASP A 24 8.44 -8.50 -16.21
CA ASP A 24 8.88 -7.12 -16.47
C ASP A 24 7.81 -6.08 -16.10
N GLU A 25 6.52 -6.42 -16.26
CA GLU A 25 5.40 -5.56 -15.89
C GLU A 25 5.25 -5.45 -14.37
N PHE A 26 5.45 -6.56 -13.67
CA PHE A 26 5.50 -6.60 -12.21
C PHE A 26 6.68 -5.76 -11.69
N ASP A 27 7.87 -5.95 -12.27
CA ASP A 27 9.06 -5.18 -11.90
C ASP A 27 8.89 -3.68 -12.18
N ALA A 28 8.23 -3.30 -13.27
CA ALA A 28 7.91 -1.91 -13.57
C ALA A 28 6.96 -1.30 -12.50
N LEU A 29 5.97 -2.04 -12.03
CA LEU A 29 5.08 -1.59 -10.95
C LEU A 29 5.82 -1.40 -9.63
N ILE A 30 6.74 -2.30 -9.28
CA ILE A 30 7.60 -2.17 -8.09
C ILE A 30 8.46 -0.91 -8.18
N ARG A 31 9.14 -0.70 -9.33
CA ARG A 31 10.00 0.47 -9.53
C ARG A 31 9.24 1.78 -9.39
N ILE A 32 8.05 1.88 -9.98
CA ILE A 32 7.21 3.08 -9.80
C ILE A 32 6.80 3.25 -8.34
N THR A 33 6.43 2.18 -7.66
CA THR A 33 6.04 2.24 -6.24
C THR A 33 7.19 2.73 -5.36
N VAL A 34 8.42 2.29 -5.64
CA VAL A 34 9.65 2.74 -4.97
C VAL A 34 9.96 4.21 -5.25
N GLU A 35 9.83 4.66 -6.50
CA GLU A 35 10.04 6.09 -6.81
C GLU A 35 8.98 6.98 -6.15
N MET A 36 7.72 6.52 -6.14
CA MET A 36 6.64 7.23 -5.45
C MET A 36 6.84 7.27 -3.93
N SER A 37 7.35 6.19 -3.33
CA SER A 37 7.58 6.16 -1.89
C SER A 37 8.71 7.08 -1.45
N LYS A 38 9.74 7.28 -2.27
CA LYS A 38 10.76 8.32 -2.05
C LYS A 38 10.15 9.71 -1.97
N TYR A 39 9.28 10.05 -2.90
CA TYR A 39 8.58 11.35 -2.91
C TYR A 39 7.66 11.51 -1.69
N LEU A 40 7.00 10.43 -1.27
CA LEU A 40 6.05 10.44 -0.15
C LEU A 40 6.69 10.19 1.22
N TYR A 41 8.02 9.98 1.28
CA TYR A 41 8.72 9.60 2.51
C TYR A 41 8.45 10.54 3.70
N PRO A 42 8.47 11.89 3.56
CA PRO A 42 8.17 12.77 4.67
C PRO A 42 6.79 12.50 5.29
N TYR A 43 5.76 12.29 4.45
CA TYR A 43 4.41 11.98 4.91
C TYR A 43 4.32 10.62 5.57
N ILE A 44 4.93 9.59 4.97
CA ILE A 44 4.99 8.24 5.53
C ILE A 44 5.63 8.27 6.92
N ARG A 45 6.72 9.02 7.08
CA ARG A 45 7.42 9.17 8.36
C ARG A 45 6.55 9.84 9.43
N GLU A 46 5.83 10.90 9.09
CA GLU A 46 4.93 11.57 10.03
C GLU A 46 3.75 10.67 10.45
N ILE A 47 3.19 9.89 9.50
CA ILE A 47 2.15 8.90 9.80
C ILE A 47 2.68 7.84 10.78
N LEU A 48 3.87 7.29 10.54
CA LEU A 48 4.48 6.28 11.42
C LEU A 48 4.71 6.83 12.84
N LYS A 49 5.31 8.01 12.98
CA LYS A 49 5.49 8.67 14.29
C LYS A 49 4.17 8.89 15.02
N SER A 50 3.13 9.30 14.31
CA SER A 50 1.82 9.57 14.91
C SER A 50 1.18 8.33 15.54
N LYS A 51 1.55 7.13 15.04
CA LYS A 51 1.09 5.86 15.60
C LYS A 51 1.88 5.42 16.84
N GLU A 52 3.14 5.86 16.98
CA GLU A 52 3.99 5.58 18.15
C GLU A 52 3.55 6.41 19.37
N ASN A 53 3.02 7.62 19.16
CA ASN A 53 2.56 8.52 20.21
C ASN A 53 1.11 8.96 20.00
N ILE A 54 0.19 8.03 20.27
CA ILE A 54 -1.26 8.16 20.02
C ILE A 54 -1.87 9.30 20.86
N GLU A 55 -1.36 9.53 22.07
CA GLU A 55 -1.89 10.55 22.99
C GLU A 55 -1.71 11.97 22.45
N GLU A 56 -0.59 12.24 21.77
CA GLU A 56 -0.28 13.58 21.24
C GLU A 56 -0.66 13.77 19.76
N ASN A 57 -0.68 12.70 18.96
CA ASN A 57 -0.72 12.82 17.49
C ASN A 57 -1.81 11.98 16.79
N SER A 58 -2.83 11.51 17.51
CA SER A 58 -3.90 10.66 16.94
C SER A 58 -4.58 11.22 15.69
N LEU A 59 -4.62 12.54 15.52
CA LEU A 59 -5.25 13.20 14.36
C LEU A 59 -4.65 12.75 13.02
N ILE A 60 -3.32 12.69 12.90
CA ILE A 60 -2.65 12.36 11.63
C ILE A 60 -2.94 10.89 11.24
N TRP A 61 -2.84 9.97 12.19
CA TRP A 61 -3.15 8.56 11.98
C TRP A 61 -4.62 8.35 11.61
N ASN A 62 -5.53 9.03 12.30
CA ASN A 62 -6.96 8.93 12.06
C ASN A 62 -7.34 9.48 10.68
N ASP A 63 -6.79 10.63 10.28
CA ASP A 63 -7.03 11.22 8.96
C ASP A 63 -6.48 10.32 7.84
N PHE A 64 -5.27 9.78 8.02
CA PHE A 64 -4.69 8.81 7.09
C PHE A 64 -5.58 7.58 6.94
N ASN A 65 -6.00 6.97 8.06
CA ASN A 65 -6.84 5.77 8.01
C ASN A 65 -8.21 6.04 7.39
N LYS A 66 -8.83 7.16 7.73
CA LYS A 66 -10.09 7.59 7.13
C LYS A 66 -9.94 7.66 5.61
N ARG A 67 -8.90 8.33 5.11
CA ARG A 67 -8.67 8.45 3.67
C ARG A 67 -8.34 7.12 3.02
N PHE A 68 -7.57 6.26 3.69
CA PHE A 68 -7.25 4.92 3.22
C PHE A 68 -8.52 4.06 3.04
N ILE A 69 -9.40 4.07 4.03
CA ILE A 69 -10.69 3.36 3.99
C ILE A 69 -11.58 3.89 2.87
N GLU A 70 -11.67 5.22 2.69
CA GLU A 70 -12.40 5.83 1.58
C GLU A 70 -11.90 5.34 0.23
N LEU A 71 -10.58 5.33 0.02
CA LEU A 71 -9.97 4.87 -1.24
C LEU A 71 -10.24 3.39 -1.51
N ILE A 72 -10.25 2.54 -0.48
CA ILE A 72 -10.67 1.14 -0.61
C ILE A 72 -12.14 1.08 -1.03
N LYS A 73 -13.03 1.78 -0.33
CA LYS A 73 -14.47 1.80 -0.66
C LYS A 73 -14.76 2.33 -2.05
N GLU A 74 -13.98 3.29 -2.54
CA GLU A 74 -14.09 3.81 -3.91
C GLU A 74 -13.72 2.74 -4.95
N ARG A 75 -12.62 2.00 -4.74
CA ARG A 75 -11.91 1.26 -5.81
C ARG A 75 -12.00 -0.26 -5.71
N PHE A 76 -12.27 -0.82 -4.53
CA PHE A 76 -12.17 -2.26 -4.23
C PHE A 76 -13.56 -2.91 -4.10
N ASN A 77 -13.61 -4.21 -4.37
CA ASN A 77 -14.84 -5.00 -4.23
C ASN A 77 -15.11 -5.27 -2.74
N LEU A 78 -16.08 -4.56 -2.17
CA LEU A 78 -16.43 -4.67 -0.75
C LEU A 78 -17.03 -6.02 -0.35
N ASP A 79 -17.53 -6.80 -1.31
CA ASP A 79 -18.06 -8.14 -1.06
C ASP A 79 -16.95 -9.19 -0.90
N SER A 80 -15.73 -8.88 -1.35
CA SER A 80 -14.58 -9.77 -1.21
C SER A 80 -14.17 -9.93 0.25
N MET A 81 -14.11 -11.18 0.72
CA MET A 81 -13.65 -11.51 2.08
C MET A 81 -12.25 -10.94 2.37
N ARG A 82 -11.35 -10.89 1.38
CA ARG A 82 -10.01 -10.30 1.53
C ARG A 82 -10.09 -8.78 1.76
N VAL A 83 -11.01 -8.10 1.08
CA VAL A 83 -11.23 -6.65 1.25
C VAL A 83 -11.90 -6.35 2.59
N LYS A 84 -12.87 -7.19 3.02
CA LYS A 84 -13.49 -7.06 4.34
C LYS A 84 -12.46 -7.19 5.47
N LYS A 85 -11.52 -8.14 5.36
CA LYS A 85 -10.38 -8.26 6.30
C LYS A 85 -9.50 -7.01 6.30
N LEU A 86 -9.21 -6.44 5.12
CA LEU A 86 -8.46 -5.19 5.01
C LEU A 86 -9.19 -3.99 5.64
N LEU A 87 -10.51 -4.02 5.72
CA LEU A 87 -11.30 -2.97 6.37
C LEU A 87 -11.48 -3.19 7.88
N ASN A 88 -11.09 -4.36 8.40
CA ASN A 88 -11.16 -4.66 9.83
C ASN A 88 -9.97 -4.02 10.55
N GLN A 89 -10.23 -2.90 11.22
CA GLN A 89 -9.18 -2.06 11.82
C GLN A 89 -8.42 -2.77 12.95
N ALA A 90 -9.08 -3.66 13.70
CA ALA A 90 -8.43 -4.44 14.76
C ALA A 90 -7.40 -5.46 14.21
N GLU A 91 -7.57 -5.91 12.97
CA GLU A 91 -6.70 -6.92 12.34
C GLU A 91 -5.70 -6.31 11.34
N ASN A 92 -5.99 -5.12 10.78
CA ASN A 92 -5.24 -4.59 9.65
C ASN A 92 -4.19 -3.51 10.02
N ASP A 93 -4.23 -2.94 11.23
CA ASP A 93 -3.25 -1.93 11.67
C ASP A 93 -1.80 -2.44 11.50
N GLU A 94 -1.53 -3.70 11.83
CA GLU A 94 -0.20 -4.29 11.69
C GLU A 94 0.25 -4.39 10.23
N ILE A 95 -0.64 -4.78 9.32
CA ILE A 95 -0.34 -4.89 7.88
C ILE A 95 -0.10 -3.50 7.29
N ILE A 96 -0.89 -2.51 7.68
CA ILE A 96 -0.73 -1.11 7.25
C ILE A 96 0.63 -0.58 7.74
N ILE A 97 0.95 -0.76 9.01
CA ILE A 97 2.23 -0.32 9.60
C ILE A 97 3.41 -1.00 8.90
N LYS A 98 3.35 -2.33 8.72
CA LYS A 98 4.37 -3.08 7.97
C LYS A 98 4.55 -2.54 6.55
N SER A 99 3.44 -2.27 5.85
CA SER A 99 3.46 -1.69 4.51
C SER A 99 4.11 -0.30 4.49
N LEU A 100 3.73 0.58 5.42
CA LEU A 100 4.31 1.92 5.57
C LEU A 100 5.81 1.86 5.89
N LEU A 101 6.23 0.95 6.77
CA LEU A 101 7.64 0.72 7.09
C LEU A 101 8.44 0.29 5.86
N ILE A 102 7.96 -0.70 5.10
CA ILE A 102 8.62 -1.14 3.88
C ILE A 102 8.72 -0.01 2.86
N LEU A 103 7.64 0.75 2.66
CA LEU A 103 7.64 1.93 1.78
C LEU A 103 8.63 2.99 2.28
N SER A 104 8.76 3.18 3.59
CA SER A 104 9.78 4.10 4.15
C SER A 104 11.21 3.62 3.88
N PHE A 105 11.47 2.30 3.93
CA PHE A 105 12.77 1.72 3.64
C PHE A 105 13.13 1.73 2.15
N CYS A 106 12.15 1.94 1.28
CA CYS A 106 12.37 2.06 -0.16
C CYS A 106 13.18 3.30 -0.56
N ILE A 107 13.37 4.27 0.34
CA ILE A 107 14.26 5.42 0.11
C ILE A 107 15.73 5.01 -0.06
N SER A 108 16.11 3.84 0.48
CA SER A 108 17.47 3.31 0.33
C SER A 108 17.76 2.87 -1.11
N ASN A 109 19.04 2.79 -1.48
CA ASN A 109 19.49 2.33 -2.81
C ASN A 109 19.03 0.90 -3.16
N GLN A 110 18.59 0.12 -2.17
CA GLN A 110 18.06 -1.23 -2.33
C GLN A 110 16.53 -1.30 -2.26
N GLY A 111 15.82 -0.16 -2.35
CA GLY A 111 14.37 -0.11 -2.16
C GLY A 111 13.58 -1.03 -3.08
N TYR A 112 14.00 -1.15 -4.34
CA TYR A 112 13.44 -2.12 -5.29
C TYR A 112 13.54 -3.57 -4.78
N GLN A 113 14.71 -4.00 -4.31
CA GLN A 113 14.89 -5.38 -3.82
C GLN A 113 14.12 -5.61 -2.51
N LYS A 114 14.10 -4.61 -1.62
CA LYS A 114 13.33 -4.69 -0.36
C LYS A 114 11.84 -4.86 -0.60
N LEU A 115 11.25 -4.04 -1.48
CA LEU A 115 9.83 -4.16 -1.82
C LEU A 115 9.53 -5.46 -2.56
N LYS A 116 10.40 -5.87 -3.50
CA LYS A 116 10.24 -7.13 -4.24
C LYS A 116 10.24 -8.34 -3.30
N ASN A 117 11.22 -8.43 -2.40
CA ASN A 117 11.29 -9.52 -1.42
C ASN A 117 10.08 -9.52 -0.50
N PHE A 118 9.70 -8.35 0.04
CA PHE A 118 8.51 -8.22 0.88
C PHE A 118 7.23 -8.74 0.18
N LEU A 119 7.06 -8.46 -1.12
CA LEU A 119 5.90 -8.93 -1.88
C LEU A 119 5.95 -10.43 -2.22
N HIS A 120 7.14 -11.04 -2.23
CA HIS A 120 7.28 -12.49 -2.39
C HIS A 120 7.00 -13.25 -1.09
N ASP A 121 7.22 -12.62 0.06
CA ASP A 121 7.02 -13.19 1.40
C ASP A 121 5.60 -13.01 1.96
N PHE A 122 4.70 -12.35 1.20
CA PHE A 122 3.32 -11.98 1.59
C PHE A 122 2.27 -12.94 1.03
#